data_AF-A0A0B2R5B7-F1
#
_entry.id   AF-A0A0B2R5B7-F1
#
_cell.length_a   1.000
_cell.length_b   1.000
_cell.length_c   1.000
_cell.angle_alpha   90.00
_cell.angle_beta   90.00
_cell.angle_gamma   90.00
#
_symmetry.space_group_name_H-M   'P 1'
#
loop_
_entity.id
_entity.type
_entity.pdbx_description
1 polymer ?
#
loop_
_entity_poly.entity_id
_entity_poly.type
_entity_poly.pdbx_seq_one_letter_code
_entity_poly.pdbx_strand_id
1 'polypeptide(L)' 'MAFSSALVLGSLLAINMGLPTLAIDYTVGDTSGWAIGADYSTWTGDKTFAVGDSLGKN' A
#
# COMPACT_ATOMS: atom_id res chain seq x y z
N MET A 1 -20.27 -5.17 -34.39
CA MET A 1 -19.85 -5.68 -33.07
C MET A 1 -18.40 -5.35 -32.68
N ALA A 2 -17.64 -4.54 -33.45
CA ALA A 2 -16.25 -4.20 -33.10
C ALA A 2 -16.09 -3.01 -32.12
N PHE A 3 -17.01 -2.04 -32.15
CA PHE A 3 -16.95 -0.87 -31.27
C PHE A 3 -17.12 -1.21 -29.77
N SER A 4 -17.90 -2.25 -29.46
CA SER A 4 -18.13 -2.68 -28.07
C SER A 4 -16.88 -3.34 -27.47
N SER A 5 -16.17 -4.17 -28.25
CA SER A 5 -14.95 -4.84 -27.79
C SER A 5 -13.80 -3.87 -27.55
N ALA A 6 -13.64 -2.86 -28.42
CA ALA A 6 -12.61 -1.83 -28.25
C ALA A 6 -12.87 -0.95 -27.02
N LEU A 7 -14.13 -0.60 -26.74
CA LEU A 7 -14.53 0.14 -25.54
C LEU A 7 -14.24 -0.68 -24.27
N VAL A 8 -14.61 -1.96 -24.27
CA VAL A 8 -14.34 -2.88 -23.15
C VAL A 8 -12.84 -3.00 -22.89
N LEU A 9 -12.04 -3.23 -23.93
CA LEU A 9 -10.59 -3.36 -23.78
C LEU A 9 -9.94 -2.05 -23.30
N GLY A 10 -10.38 -0.91 -23.83
CA GLY A 10 -9.94 0.42 -23.38
C GLY A 10 -10.26 0.68 -21.91
N SER A 11 -11.45 0.30 -21.45
CA SER A 11 -11.85 0.44 -20.05
C SER A 11 -11.06 -0.47 -19.09
N LEU A 12 -10.74 -1.71 -19.50
CA LEU A 12 -9.89 -2.62 -18.71
C LEU A 12 -8.45 -2.09 -18.58
N LEU A 13 -7.90 -1.50 -19.64
CA LEU A 13 -6.56 -0.91 -19.62
C LEU A 13 -6.52 0.35 -18.73
N ALA A 14 -7.55 1.19 -18.79
CA ALA A 14 -7.65 2.39 -17.96
C ALA A 14 -7.75 2.07 -16.45
N ILE A 15 -8.43 0.99 -16.07
CA ILE A 15 -8.53 0.53 -14.67
C ILE A 15 -7.16 0.09 -14.12
N ASN A 16 -6.31 -0.55 -14.92
CA ASN A 16 -4.99 -0.99 -14.48
C ASN A 16 -3.99 0.17 -14.33
N MET A 17 -4.17 1.27 -15.07
CA MET A 17 -3.33 2.47 -14.95
C MET A 17 -3.71 3.36 -13.75
N GLY A 18 -4.88 3.12 -13.15
CA GLY A 18 -5.50 3.98 -12.14
C GLY A 18 -5.41 3.47 -10.71
N LEU A 19 -4.69 2.38 -10.43
CA LEU A 19 -4.37 2.03 -9.04
C LEU A 19 -3.12 2.80 -8.65
N PRO A 20 -3.22 3.95 -7.95
CA PRO A 20 -2.06 4.45 -7.24
C PRO A 20 -1.60 3.29 -6.36
N THR A 21 -0.34 2.87 -6.51
CA THR A 21 0.34 2.12 -5.48
C THR A 21 0.31 3.06 -4.27
N LEU A 22 -0.69 2.88 -3.40
CA LEU A 22 -0.85 3.63 -2.17
C LEU A 22 0.29 3.17 -1.26
N ALA A 23 1.49 3.65 -1.54
CA ALA A 23 2.67 3.44 -0.72
C ALA A 23 2.39 4.11 0.61
N ILE A 24 2.26 3.31 1.66
CA ILE A 24 2.06 3.78 3.01
C ILE A 24 3.43 3.88 3.68
N ASP A 25 3.72 5.04 4.26
CA ASP A 25 4.87 5.22 5.12
C ASP A 25 4.47 4.90 6.56
N TYR A 26 4.96 3.77 7.08
CA TYR A 26 4.73 3.35 8.45
C TYR A 26 5.87 3.80 9.36
N THR A 27 5.52 4.53 10.43
CA THR A 27 6.47 4.86 11.51
C THR A 27 6.66 3.65 12.40
N VAL A 28 7.90 3.14 12.46
CA VAL A 28 8.23 1.96 13.29
C VAL A 28 8.01 2.26 14.77
N GLY A 29 7.15 1.47 15.41
CA GLY A 29 6.82 1.61 16.83
C GLY A 29 5.90 2.80 17.15
N ASP A 30 5.26 3.42 16.16
CA ASP A 30 4.36 4.57 16.30
C ASP A 30 4.97 5.67 17.21
N THR A 31 4.40 5.88 18.41
CA THR A 31 4.90 6.85 19.41
C THR A 31 6.12 6.37 20.17
N SER A 32 6.34 5.06 20.28
CA SER A 32 7.51 4.48 20.97
C SER A 32 8.77 4.57 20.11
N GLY A 33 8.62 4.68 18.79
CA GLY A 33 9.72 4.75 17.85
C GLY A 33 10.53 3.45 17.75
N TRP A 34 11.71 3.56 17.13
CA TRP A 34 12.63 2.44 17.01
C TRP A 34 13.55 2.34 18.24
N ALA A 35 13.08 1.65 19.29
CA ALA A 35 13.76 1.54 20.57
C ALA A 35 13.83 0.09 21.09
N ILE A 36 14.84 -0.19 21.92
CA ILE A 36 14.98 -1.48 22.61
C ILE A 36 13.87 -1.62 23.65
N GLY A 37 13.16 -2.75 23.62
CA GLY A 37 12.05 -3.03 24.54
C GLY A 37 10.68 -2.57 24.04
N ALA A 38 10.59 -2.00 22.84
CA ALA A 38 9.31 -1.73 22.20
C ALA A 38 8.61 -3.03 21.75
N ASP A 39 7.29 -3.07 21.87
CA ASP A 39 6.49 -4.21 21.44
C ASP A 39 6.13 -4.09 19.95
N TYR A 40 7.02 -4.62 19.10
CA TYR A 40 6.82 -4.63 17.66
C TYR A 40 5.73 -5.62 17.21
N SER A 41 5.43 -6.64 18.00
CA SER A 41 4.34 -7.58 17.68
C SER A 41 3.00 -6.87 17.77
N THR A 42 2.77 -6.10 18.83
CA THR A 42 1.58 -5.24 18.95
C THR A 42 1.56 -4.18 17.86
N TRP A 43 2.71 -3.54 17.57
CA TRP A 43 2.79 -2.52 16.51
C TRP A 43 2.44 -3.07 15.12
N THR A 44 2.85 -4.29 14.77
CA THR A 44 2.49 -4.90 13.48
C THR A 44 1.08 -5.51 13.46
N GLY A 45 0.46 -5.75 14.62
CA GLY A 45 -0.75 -6.57 14.75
C GLY A 45 -1.97 -6.00 14.02
N ASP A 46 -2.03 -4.68 13.82
CA ASP A 46 -3.10 -3.98 13.13
C ASP A 46 -2.71 -3.46 11.73
N LYS A 47 -1.51 -3.82 11.24
CA LYS A 47 -0.96 -3.27 9.98
C LYS A 47 -0.92 -4.32 8.88
N THR A 48 -1.22 -3.88 7.65
CA THR A 48 -1.11 -4.70 6.44
C THR A 48 -0.07 -4.09 5.54
N PHE A 49 1.08 -4.75 5.40
CA PHE A 49 2.15 -4.28 4.53
C PHE A 49 1.95 -4.79 3.11
N ALA A 50 1.97 -3.86 2.15
CA ALA A 50 1.93 -4.14 0.73
C ALA A 50 3.28 -3.82 0.08
N VAL A 51 3.51 -4.39 -1.10
CA VAL A 51 4.71 -4.08 -1.89
C VAL A 51 4.63 -2.62 -2.35
N GLY A 52 5.64 -1.83 -1.98
CA GLY A 52 5.69 -0.40 -2.24
C GLY A 52 5.62 0.47 -0.99
N ASP A 53 5.25 -0.10 0.17
CA ASP A 53 5.24 0.61 1.45
C ASP A 53 6.65 0.84 1.99
N SER A 54 6.82 1.91 2.77
CA SER A 54 8.08 2.22 3.45
C SER A 54 7.94 2.06 4.96
N LEU A 55 9.03 1.61 5.59
CA LEU A 55 9.17 1.62 7.04
C LEU A 55 10.21 2.68 7.42
N GLY A 56 9.78 3.71 8.13
CA GLY A 56 10.59 4.87 8.46
C GLY A 56 10.74 5.11 9.96
N LYS A 57 11.77 5.88 10.31
CA LYS A 57 11.79 6.66 11.55
C LYS A 57 11.45 8.10 11.17
N ASN A 58 10.53 8.73 11.88
CA ASN A 58 10.42 10.19 11.86
C ASN A 58 11.48 10.77 12.81
#